data_AF-A0A2V8D9H5-F1
#
_entry.id   AF-A0A2V8D9H5-F1
#
_cell.length_a   1.000
_cell.length_b   1.000
_cell.length_c   1.000
_cell.angle_alpha   90.00
_cell.angle_beta   90.00
_cell.angle_gamma   90.00
#
_symmetry.space_group_name_H-M   'P 1'
#
loop_
_entity.id
_entity.type
_entity.pdbx_description
1 polymer ?
#
loop_
_entity_poly.entity_id
_entity_poly.type
_entity_poly.pdbx_seq_one_letter_code
_entity_poly.pdbx_strand_id
1 'polypeptide(L)'
;MSSDAKTAPPTAPAAGIKDIARALGISIGTVDRALHDKPGVSPATRARVLSMAETLAYRPNLAARYLKSKRQLRIAVHLPRRIASFWDSLREGIRESAAPFAPALHVDFRTYPNLGEGDVPLFEEALRDGTNGLIIAPGNPASLAPCLRKAARLNIPVVCVVT
;
A
#
# COMPACT_ATOMS: atom_id res chain seq x y z
N MET A 1 31.33 -32.84 3.08
CA MET A 1 31.75 -31.43 3.00
C MET A 1 30.52 -30.60 3.31
N SER A 2 30.32 -30.35 4.60
CA SER A 2 29.30 -29.44 5.15
C SER A 2 29.71 -27.98 4.96
N SER A 3 28.74 -27.10 5.19
CA SER A 3 28.85 -25.66 5.49
C SER A 3 28.61 -24.74 4.29
N ASP A 4 27.71 -23.77 4.33
CA ASP A 4 26.59 -23.47 5.23
C ASP A 4 25.70 -22.50 4.46
N ALA A 5 24.38 -22.77 4.45
CA ALA A 5 23.39 -21.80 4.03
C ALA A 5 23.38 -20.65 5.04
N LYS A 6 23.97 -19.51 4.66
CA LYS A 6 23.93 -18.28 5.47
C LYS A 6 22.51 -17.71 5.46
N THR A 7 21.69 -18.24 6.35
CA THR A 7 20.37 -17.69 6.68
C THR A 7 20.57 -16.30 7.27
N ALA A 8 19.98 -15.28 6.64
CA ALA A 8 19.97 -13.92 7.16
C ALA A 8 19.32 -13.90 8.56
N PRO A 9 19.86 -13.15 9.52
CA PRO A 9 19.32 -13.12 10.89
C PRO A 9 17.88 -12.59 10.90
N PRO A 10 17.03 -13.07 11.82
CA PRO A 10 15.69 -12.52 11.99
C PRO A 10 15.79 -11.05 12.38
N THR A 11 15.25 -10.16 11.54
CA THR A 11 15.15 -8.73 11.79
C THR A 11 14.37 -8.52 13.09
N ALA A 12 15.03 -7.90 14.08
CA ALA A 12 14.41 -7.53 15.35
C ALA A 12 13.06 -6.82 15.12
N PRO A 13 12.05 -7.03 15.98
CA PRO A 13 10.73 -6.44 15.77
C PRO A 13 10.89 -4.93 15.65
N ALA A 14 10.39 -4.37 14.55
CA ALA A 14 10.41 -2.93 14.32
C ALA A 14 9.84 -2.21 15.55
N ALA A 15 10.61 -1.30 16.14
CA ALA A 15 10.20 -0.57 17.33
C ALA A 15 8.86 0.11 17.06
N GLY A 16 7.91 -0.04 17.98
CA GLY A 16 6.56 0.52 17.87
C GLY A 16 6.37 1.79 18.69
N ILE A 17 5.20 2.43 18.55
CA ILE A 17 4.79 3.59 19.37
C ILE A 17 4.85 3.25 20.88
N LYS A 18 4.58 1.99 21.24
CA LYS A 18 4.65 1.51 22.63
C LYS A 18 6.07 1.54 23.19
N ASP A 19 7.08 1.26 22.36
CA ASP A 19 8.48 1.23 22.78
C ASP A 19 9.01 2.65 22.96
N ILE A 20 8.65 3.57 22.06
CA ILE A 20 8.94 5.00 22.22
C ILE A 20 8.30 5.55 23.52
N ALA A 21 7.04 5.20 23.77
CA ALA A 21 6.32 5.62 24.97
C ALA A 21 7.01 5.11 26.25
N ARG A 22 7.44 3.83 26.26
CA ARG A 22 8.18 3.21 27.35
C ARG A 22 9.54 3.87 27.57
N ALA A 23 10.30 4.10 26.50
CA ALA A 23 11.63 4.71 26.56
C ALA A 23 11.60 6.15 27.10
N LEU A 24 10.53 6.89 26.81
CA LEU A 24 10.38 8.29 27.23
C LEU A 24 9.57 8.46 28.52
N GLY A 25 8.95 7.40 29.04
CA GLY A 25 8.09 7.44 30.23
C GLY A 25 6.82 8.28 30.05
N ILE A 26 6.25 8.32 28.83
CA ILE A 26 5.06 9.10 28.51
C ILE A 26 3.94 8.24 27.91
N SER A 27 2.72 8.77 27.88
CA SER A 27 1.58 8.02 27.34
C SER A 27 1.70 7.76 25.83
N ILE A 28 1.14 6.63 25.36
CA ILE A 28 1.02 6.30 23.93
C ILE A 28 0.32 7.42 23.16
N GLY A 29 -0.70 8.05 23.76
CA GLY A 29 -1.43 9.17 23.15
C GLY A 29 -0.57 10.43 22.96
N THR A 30 0.36 10.69 23.87
CA THR A 30 1.32 11.81 23.74
C THR A 30 2.30 11.54 22.60
N VAL A 31 2.81 10.32 22.48
CA VAL A 31 3.67 9.90 21.36
C VAL A 31 2.93 9.99 20.03
N ASP A 32 1.69 9.47 19.95
CA ASP A 32 0.86 9.56 18.73
C ASP A 32 0.65 11.00 18.27
N ARG A 33 0.33 11.91 19.21
CA ARG A 33 0.14 13.33 18.89
C ARG A 33 1.44 13.97 18.40
N ALA A 34 2.56 13.69 19.06
CA ALA A 34 3.87 14.22 18.67
C ALA A 34 4.31 13.74 17.28
N LEU A 35 4.10 12.46 16.95
CA LEU A 35 4.46 11.86 15.66
C LEU A 35 3.57 12.34 14.50
N HIS A 36 2.31 12.71 14.77
CA HIS A 36 1.33 13.11 13.74
C HIS A 36 1.00 14.60 13.74
N ASP A 37 1.82 15.42 14.37
CA ASP A 37 1.63 16.87 14.44
C ASP A 37 0.27 17.34 14.98
N LYS A 38 -0.27 16.62 15.97
CA LYS A 38 -1.55 16.98 16.60
C LYS A 38 -1.35 17.97 17.75
N PRO A 39 -2.33 18.88 18.01
CA PRO A 39 -2.26 19.81 19.14
C PRO A 39 -2.25 19.09 20.50
N GLY A 40 -1.79 19.79 21.53
CA GLY A 40 -1.74 19.28 22.91
C GLY A 40 -0.43 18.60 23.31
N VAL A 41 0.67 18.85 22.59
CA VAL A 41 2.03 18.43 22.96
C VAL A 41 2.97 19.63 22.85
N SER A 42 3.78 19.87 23.88
CA SER A 42 4.76 20.96 23.87
C SER A 42 5.84 20.74 22.79
N PRO A 43 6.44 21.81 22.24
CA PRO A 43 7.54 21.68 21.29
C PRO A 43 8.71 20.84 21.84
N ALA A 44 9.03 20.99 23.13
CA ALA A 44 10.07 20.24 23.80
C ALA A 44 9.77 18.72 23.86
N THR A 45 8.54 18.34 24.24
CA THR A 45 8.14 16.92 24.28
C THR A 45 8.11 16.32 22.87
N ARG A 46 7.68 17.09 21.88
CA ARG A 46 7.70 16.64 20.48
C ARG A 46 9.11 16.36 19.99
N ALA A 47 10.05 17.26 20.22
CA ALA A 47 11.46 17.06 19.84
C ALA A 47 12.04 15.78 20.46
N ARG A 48 11.73 15.52 21.74
CA ARG A 48 12.14 14.27 22.42
C ARG A 48 11.53 13.02 21.77
N VAL A 49 10.26 13.07 21.38
CA VAL A 49 9.59 11.95 20.69
C VAL A 49 10.21 11.68 19.33
N LEU A 50 10.44 12.72 18.52
CA LEU A 50 11.02 12.57 17.18
C LEU A 50 12.45 12.01 17.24
N SER A 51 13.28 12.54 18.14
CA SER A 51 14.64 12.03 18.36
C SER A 51 14.67 10.57 18.81
N MET A 52 13.74 10.16 19.70
CA MET A 52 13.63 8.76 20.11
C MET A 52 13.12 7.87 18.97
N ALA A 53 12.17 8.35 18.17
CA ALA A 53 11.66 7.63 17.01
C ALA A 53 12.78 7.37 15.99
N GLU A 54 13.65 8.35 15.74
CA GLU A 54 14.85 8.19 14.91
C GLU A 54 15.83 7.18 15.50
N THR A 55 16.13 7.31 16.80
CA THR A 55 17.04 6.39 17.52
C THR A 55 16.58 4.93 17.45
N LEU A 56 15.27 4.71 17.54
CA LEU A 56 14.67 3.38 17.46
C LEU A 56 14.35 2.93 16.02
N ALA A 57 14.74 3.70 15.00
CA ALA A 57 14.40 3.47 13.60
C ALA A 57 12.89 3.21 13.39
N TYR A 58 12.05 3.91 14.17
CA TYR A 58 10.60 3.79 14.10
C TYR A 58 10.10 4.14 12.71
N ARG A 59 9.35 3.20 12.11
CA ARG A 59 8.62 3.42 10.87
C ARG A 59 7.14 3.14 11.12
N PRO A 60 6.24 4.09 10.82
CA PRO A 60 4.81 3.85 10.92
C PRO A 60 4.41 2.59 10.14
N ASN A 61 3.88 1.59 10.84
CA ASN A 61 3.34 0.40 10.19
C ASN A 61 1.94 0.71 9.64
N LEU A 62 1.88 1.10 8.36
CA LEU A 62 0.63 1.42 7.67
C LEU A 62 -0.35 0.24 7.71
N ALA A 63 0.13 -0.99 7.55
CA ALA A 63 -0.71 -2.18 7.60
C ALA A 63 -1.39 -2.34 8.97
N ALA A 64 -0.64 -2.18 10.06
CA ALA A 64 -1.21 -2.20 11.41
C ALA A 64 -2.25 -1.09 11.65
N ARG A 65 -2.02 0.12 11.10
CA ARG A 65 -2.99 1.23 11.16
C ARG A 65 -4.28 0.88 10.41
N TYR A 66 -4.16 0.31 9.21
CA TYR A 66 -5.32 -0.08 8.41
C TYR A 66 -6.10 -1.24 9.03
N LEU A 67 -5.41 -2.27 9.52
CA LEU A 67 -6.03 -3.40 10.22
C LEU A 67 -6.88 -2.92 11.43
N LYS A 68 -6.39 -1.91 12.17
CA LYS A 68 -7.15 -1.31 13.28
C LYS A 68 -8.42 -0.60 12.83
N SER A 69 -8.47 -0.06 11.60
CA SER A 69 -9.64 0.64 11.08
C SER A 69 -10.83 -0.28 10.79
N LYS A 70 -10.63 -1.60 10.75
CA LYS A 70 -11.62 -2.62 10.36
C LYS A 70 -12.22 -2.43 8.96
N ARG A 71 -11.68 -1.52 8.15
CA ARG A 71 -12.14 -1.30 6.78
C ARG A 71 -11.58 -2.40 5.88
N GLN A 72 -12.45 -3.00 5.07
CA GLN A 72 -12.03 -3.88 3.98
C GLN A 72 -11.92 -3.09 2.69
N LEU A 73 -10.84 -3.34 1.96
CA LEU A 73 -10.53 -2.72 0.69
C LEU A 73 -10.44 -3.79 -0.40
N ARG A 74 -11.01 -3.48 -1.57
CA ARG A 74 -10.81 -4.22 -2.80
C ARG A 74 -10.09 -3.34 -3.80
N ILE A 75 -8.98 -3.80 -4.35
CA ILE A 75 -8.25 -3.13 -5.44
C ILE A 75 -8.22 -4.10 -6.62
N ALA A 76 -8.61 -3.65 -7.81
CA ALA A 76 -8.49 -4.43 -9.02
C ALA A 76 -7.23 -4.01 -9.81
N VAL A 77 -6.47 -4.99 -10.29
CA VAL A 77 -5.21 -4.81 -11.00
C VAL A 77 -5.35 -5.47 -12.37
N HIS A 78 -5.44 -4.66 -13.41
CA HIS A 78 -5.61 -5.11 -14.79
C HIS A 78 -4.36 -4.78 -15.59
N LEU A 79 -3.57 -5.80 -15.91
CA LEU A 79 -2.31 -5.65 -16.62
C LEU A 79 -2.24 -6.61 -17.81
N PRO A 80 -1.56 -6.25 -18.91
CA PRO A 80 -1.46 -7.12 -20.06
C PRO A 80 -0.61 -8.37 -19.74
N ARG A 81 -0.82 -9.41 -20.54
CA ARG A 81 -0.06 -10.67 -20.46
C ARG A 81 1.22 -10.65 -21.29
N ARG A 82 1.20 -10.00 -22.46
CA ARG A 82 2.39 -9.87 -23.32
C ARG A 82 3.39 -8.87 -22.77
N ILE A 83 4.68 -9.05 -23.08
CA ILE A 83 5.82 -8.41 -22.40
C ILE A 83 5.91 -8.91 -20.95
N ALA A 84 5.79 -10.24 -20.79
CA ALA A 84 5.63 -10.91 -19.51
C ALA A 84 6.72 -10.53 -18.50
N SER A 85 7.99 -10.43 -18.91
CA SER A 85 9.10 -10.05 -18.01
C SER A 85 8.85 -8.75 -17.25
N PHE A 86 8.25 -7.76 -17.89
CA PHE A 86 7.91 -6.49 -17.26
C PHE A 86 6.65 -6.61 -16.39
N TRP A 87 5.54 -7.10 -16.95
CA TRP A 87 4.25 -7.13 -16.26
C TRP A 87 4.16 -8.18 -15.15
N ASP A 88 4.90 -9.29 -15.26
CA ASP A 88 5.00 -10.31 -14.21
C ASP A 88 5.73 -9.73 -13.00
N SER A 89 6.85 -9.05 -13.22
CA SER A 89 7.60 -8.36 -12.16
C SER A 89 6.76 -7.31 -11.46
N LEU A 90 5.97 -6.53 -12.22
CA LEU A 90 5.05 -5.55 -11.65
C LEU A 90 3.94 -6.24 -10.83
N ARG A 91 3.35 -7.33 -11.34
CA ARG A 91 2.33 -8.09 -10.61
C ARG A 91 2.88 -8.64 -9.30
N GLU A 92 4.11 -9.15 -9.31
CA GLU A 92 4.76 -9.66 -8.10
C GLU A 92 5.02 -8.53 -7.08
N GLY A 93 5.61 -7.41 -7.52
CA GLY A 93 5.84 -6.27 -6.64
C GLY A 93 4.55 -5.72 -6.00
N ILE A 94 3.42 -5.74 -6.73
CA ILE A 94 2.12 -5.39 -6.18
C ILE A 94 1.65 -6.41 -5.13
N ARG A 95 1.81 -7.71 -5.39
CA ARG A 95 1.45 -8.78 -4.43
C ARG A 95 2.26 -8.65 -3.14
N GLU A 96 3.57 -8.54 -3.25
CA GLU A 96 4.49 -8.39 -2.11
C GLU A 96 4.13 -7.16 -1.27
N SER A 97 3.85 -6.04 -1.93
CA SER A 97 3.46 -4.78 -1.26
C SER A 97 2.10 -4.87 -0.58
N ALA A 98 1.17 -5.65 -1.13
CA ALA A 98 -0.17 -5.82 -0.58
C ALA A 98 -0.24 -6.85 0.55
N ALA A 99 0.66 -7.84 0.58
CA ALA A 99 0.64 -8.96 1.52
C ALA A 99 0.56 -8.54 3.00
N PRO A 100 1.30 -7.51 3.49
CA PRO A 100 1.21 -7.07 4.88
C PRO A 100 -0.18 -6.57 5.31
N PHE A 101 -1.03 -6.16 4.35
CA PHE A 101 -2.35 -5.60 4.60
C PHE A 101 -3.47 -6.65 4.65
N ALA A 102 -3.17 -7.92 4.38
CA ALA A 102 -4.15 -9.00 4.49
C ALA A 102 -4.61 -9.20 5.96
N PRO A 103 -5.89 -9.54 6.21
CA PRO A 103 -6.98 -9.73 5.24
C PRO A 103 -7.77 -8.44 4.94
N ALA A 104 -7.33 -7.28 5.45
CA ALA A 104 -8.06 -6.01 5.26
C ALA A 104 -7.98 -5.48 3.83
N LEU A 105 -6.98 -5.89 3.04
CA LEU A 105 -6.86 -5.57 1.62
C LEU A 105 -6.95 -6.85 0.77
N HIS A 106 -7.88 -6.85 -0.18
CA HIS A 106 -8.00 -7.85 -1.23
C HIS A 106 -7.60 -7.24 -2.57
N VAL A 107 -6.73 -7.94 -3.31
CA VAL A 107 -6.26 -7.52 -4.63
C VAL A 107 -6.73 -8.54 -5.66
N ASP A 108 -7.59 -8.12 -6.60
CA ASP A 108 -8.05 -8.95 -7.72
C ASP A 108 -7.15 -8.69 -8.93
N PHE A 109 -6.50 -9.74 -9.43
CA PHE A 109 -5.64 -9.65 -10.60
C PHE A 109 -6.35 -10.22 -11.82
N ARG A 110 -6.56 -9.37 -12.83
CA ARG A 110 -7.03 -9.78 -14.16
C ARG A 110 -6.02 -9.40 -15.22
N THR A 111 -6.02 -10.15 -16.31
CA THR A 111 -5.12 -9.91 -17.43
C THR A 111 -5.85 -9.87 -18.74
N TYR A 112 -5.32 -9.09 -19.67
CA TYR A 112 -5.78 -9.02 -21.05
C TYR A 112 -4.61 -9.29 -22.01
N PRO A 113 -4.85 -9.67 -23.28
CA PRO A 113 -3.80 -10.17 -24.16
C PRO A 113 -2.67 -9.15 -24.40
N ASN A 114 -3.03 -7.95 -24.85
CA ASN A 114 -2.10 -6.92 -25.30
C ASN A 114 -2.49 -5.54 -24.77
N LEU A 115 -1.52 -4.63 -24.67
CA LEU A 115 -1.81 -3.24 -24.33
C LEU A 115 -2.81 -2.62 -25.32
N GLY A 116 -3.96 -2.15 -24.82
CA GLY A 116 -5.02 -1.54 -25.63
C GLY A 116 -6.04 -2.55 -26.19
N GLU A 117 -5.88 -3.83 -25.90
CA GLU A 117 -6.78 -4.90 -26.32
C GLU A 117 -7.39 -5.57 -25.08
N GLY A 118 -8.69 -5.35 -24.85
CA GLY A 118 -9.42 -5.97 -23.74
C GLY A 118 -9.30 -5.26 -22.39
N ASP A 119 -8.64 -4.10 -22.33
CA ASP A 119 -8.53 -3.27 -21.12
C ASP A 119 -9.85 -2.58 -20.75
N VAL A 120 -10.63 -2.11 -21.73
CA VAL A 120 -11.91 -1.42 -21.50
C VAL A 120 -12.98 -2.33 -20.86
N PRO A 121 -13.29 -3.53 -21.38
CA PRO A 121 -14.30 -4.39 -20.77
C PRO A 121 -13.97 -4.76 -19.32
N LEU A 122 -12.70 -5.08 -19.04
CA LEU A 122 -12.23 -5.37 -17.68
C LEU A 122 -12.35 -4.14 -16.78
N PHE A 123 -11.98 -2.95 -17.26
CA PHE A 123 -12.16 -1.72 -16.50
C PHE A 123 -13.62 -1.54 -16.08
N GLU A 124 -14.55 -1.70 -17.02
CA GLU A 124 -15.98 -1.55 -16.73
C GLU A 124 -16.51 -2.59 -15.75
N GLU A 125 -16.02 -3.83 -15.83
CA GLU A 125 -16.33 -4.90 -14.88
C GLU A 125 -15.89 -4.52 -13.47
N ALA A 126 -14.66 -4.05 -13.28
CA ALA A 126 -14.20 -3.63 -11.95
C ALA A 126 -14.97 -2.43 -11.38
N LEU A 127 -15.48 -1.53 -12.23
CA LEU A 127 -16.39 -0.46 -11.76
C LEU A 127 -17.73 -1.02 -11.26
N ARG A 128 -18.21 -2.14 -11.81
CA ARG A 128 -19.45 -2.81 -11.38
C ARG A 128 -19.23 -3.65 -10.12
N ASP A 129 -18.06 -4.24 -9.95
CA ASP A 129 -17.73 -5.17 -8.86
C ASP A 129 -17.42 -4.47 -7.52
N GLY A 130 -17.69 -3.17 -7.42
CA GLY A 130 -17.54 -2.41 -6.18
C GLY A 130 -16.09 -2.27 -5.73
N THR A 131 -15.13 -2.24 -6.66
CA THR A 131 -13.73 -1.98 -6.32
C THR A 131 -13.57 -0.62 -5.63
N ASN A 132 -12.65 -0.53 -4.67
CA ASN A 132 -12.30 0.72 -4.01
C ASN A 132 -11.12 1.43 -4.69
N GLY A 133 -10.51 0.81 -5.71
CA GLY A 133 -9.44 1.39 -6.50
C GLY A 133 -9.04 0.50 -7.67
N LEU A 134 -8.38 1.09 -8.66
CA LEU A 134 -7.96 0.39 -9.87
C LEU A 134 -6.50 0.69 -10.21
N ILE A 135 -5.74 -0.32 -10.58
CA ILE A 135 -4.40 -0.19 -11.18
C ILE A 135 -4.49 -0.76 -12.59
N ILE A 136 -4.15 0.05 -13.59
CA ILE A 136 -4.26 -0.34 -15.01
C ILE A 136 -3.00 0.04 -15.78
N ALA A 137 -2.75 -0.62 -16.91
CA ALA A 137 -1.82 -0.14 -17.93
C ALA A 137 -2.62 0.39 -19.13
N PRO A 138 -2.80 1.72 -19.26
CA PRO A 138 -3.69 2.26 -20.29
C PRO A 138 -3.07 2.09 -21.67
N GLY A 139 -3.72 1.34 -22.57
CA GLY A 139 -3.17 1.13 -23.91
C GLY A 139 -3.72 2.02 -25.00
N ASN A 140 -4.98 2.44 -24.88
CA ASN A 140 -5.58 3.41 -25.79
C ASN A 140 -6.28 4.53 -25.00
N PRO A 141 -5.68 5.74 -24.94
CA PRO A 141 -6.25 6.87 -24.22
C PRO A 141 -7.67 7.25 -24.67
N ALA A 142 -7.97 7.17 -25.98
CA ALA A 142 -9.28 7.55 -26.51
C ALA A 142 -10.39 6.62 -25.98
N SER A 143 -10.09 5.32 -25.89
CA SER A 143 -11.04 4.31 -25.42
C SER A 143 -11.17 4.29 -23.89
N LEU A 144 -10.09 4.61 -23.16
CA LEU A 144 -10.08 4.62 -21.69
C LEU A 144 -10.53 5.93 -21.06
N ALA A 145 -10.42 7.07 -21.75
CA ALA A 145 -10.82 8.36 -21.19
C ALA A 145 -12.27 8.40 -20.67
N PRO A 146 -13.28 7.83 -21.35
CA PRO A 146 -14.63 7.73 -20.81
C PRO A 146 -14.69 6.92 -19.51
N CYS A 147 -13.95 5.81 -19.45
CA CYS A 147 -13.87 4.93 -18.29
C CYS A 147 -13.23 5.63 -17.08
N LEU A 148 -12.13 6.34 -17.30
CA LEU A 148 -11.44 7.14 -16.26
C LEU A 148 -12.35 8.24 -15.70
N ARG A 149 -13.09 8.95 -16.56
CA ARG A 149 -14.07 9.95 -16.12
C ARG A 149 -15.19 9.31 -15.29
N LYS A 150 -15.65 8.12 -15.68
CA LYS A 150 -16.66 7.38 -14.93
C LYS A 150 -16.14 6.97 -13.54
N ALA A 151 -14.91 6.46 -13.45
CA ALA A 151 -14.25 6.15 -12.18
C ALA A 151 -14.13 7.39 -11.27
N ALA A 152 -13.73 8.53 -11.84
CA ALA A 152 -13.62 9.79 -11.10
C ALA A 152 -14.98 10.25 -10.52
N ARG A 153 -16.07 10.15 -11.28
CA ARG A 153 -17.43 10.46 -10.78
C ARG A 153 -17.88 9.51 -9.66
N LEU A 154 -17.42 8.27 -9.68
CA LEU A 154 -17.70 7.26 -8.66
C LEU A 154 -16.75 7.37 -7.45
N ASN A 155 -15.83 8.34 -7.44
CA ASN A 155 -14.76 8.47 -6.44
C ASN A 155 -13.90 7.20 -6.31
N ILE A 156 -13.72 6.47 -7.41
CA ILE A 156 -12.83 5.32 -7.48
C ILE A 156 -11.47 5.80 -7.99
N PRO A 157 -10.41 5.79 -7.15
CA PRO A 157 -9.07 6.18 -7.56
C PRO A 157 -8.52 5.19 -8.59
N VAL A 158 -7.89 5.72 -9.63
CA VAL A 158 -7.24 4.94 -10.69
C VAL A 158 -5.78 5.33 -10.78
N VAL A 159 -4.90 4.33 -10.75
CA VAL A 159 -3.47 4.48 -10.99
C VAL A 159 -3.14 3.90 -12.35
N CYS A 160 -2.61 4.73 -13.24
CA CYS A 160 -2.13 4.32 -14.55
C CYS A 160 -0.64 4.01 -14.45
N VAL A 161 -0.26 2.77 -14.79
CA VAL A 161 1.14 2.36 -14.94
C VAL A 161 1.50 2.47 -16.40
N VAL A 162 2.43 3.37 -16.69
CA VAL A 162 2.93 3.63 -18.04
C VAL A 162 4.41 3.25 -18.10
N THR A 163 4.84 2.78 -19.27
CA THR A 163 6.25 2.53 -19.63
C THR A 163 6.81 3.70 -20.38
#